data_AF-A0A2E9PHK1-F1
#
_entry.id   AF-A0A2E9PHK1-F1
#
_cell.length_a   1.000
_cell.length_b   1.000
_cell.length_c   1.000
_cell.angle_alpha   90.00
_cell.angle_beta   90.00
_cell.angle_gamma   90.00
#
_symmetry.space_group_name_H-M   'P 1'
#
loop_
_entity.id
_entity.type
_entity.pdbx_description
1 polymer ?
#
loop_
_entity_poly.entity_id
_entity_poly.type
_entity_poly.pdbx_seq_one_letter_code
_entity_poly.pdbx_strand_id
1 'polypeptide(L)'
;MESVRTEAALVENLLSQTEQISVEAADTSADGKEAVSHAANEIRSLAETVKMAVDNIRKLEKRTQEISGITNTISGISEQTNLLALNAAIEAARAGESGRGFAVVADEVRSLASRTGEATAEISSMLNEVQAETSVTMEIMSSSIPQVEGAIELSDKSSNLLQIIEEQAKQSLDNVNQVVSASTKQISTLNALNDGLNEVIATATAMGDSSMSLYEQNQLVAKILSSLAKELKQHTDYFTTQ
;
A
#
# COMPACT_ATOMS: atom_id res chain seq x y z
N MET A 1 47.51 6.46 -1.59
CA MET A 1 47.19 6.51 -0.15
C MET A 1 46.08 7.51 0.13
N GLU A 2 46.30 8.81 -0.15
CA GLU A 2 45.26 9.84 0.06
C GLU A 2 43.98 9.55 -0.74
N SER A 3 44.11 9.26 -2.04
CA SER A 3 42.98 8.86 -2.90
C SER A 3 42.22 7.61 -2.41
N VAL A 4 42.92 6.57 -1.92
CA VAL A 4 42.28 5.34 -1.39
C VAL A 4 41.53 5.61 -0.08
N ARG A 5 42.07 6.47 0.79
CA ARG A 5 41.38 6.89 2.02
C ARG A 5 40.16 7.75 1.71
N THR A 6 40.25 8.63 0.72
CA THR A 6 39.12 9.45 0.25
C THR A 6 38.01 8.58 -0.33
N GLU A 7 38.35 7.58 -1.15
CA GLU A 7 37.38 6.61 -1.68
C GLU A 7 36.73 5.78 -0.58
N ALA A 8 37.49 5.30 0.41
CA ALA A 8 36.95 4.56 1.55
C ALA A 8 35.96 5.41 2.37
N ALA A 9 36.29 6.68 2.63
CA ALA A 9 35.40 7.61 3.32
C ALA A 9 34.12 7.90 2.53
N LEU A 10 34.21 7.97 1.19
CA LEU A 10 33.05 8.13 0.33
C LEU A 10 32.13 6.90 0.40
N VAL A 11 32.70 5.69 0.35
CA VAL A 11 31.94 4.44 0.49
C VAL A 11 31.25 4.37 1.85
N GLU A 12 31.94 4.71 2.94
CA GLU A 12 31.37 4.74 4.28
C GLU A 12 30.20 5.72 4.40
N ASN A 13 30.32 6.91 3.78
CA ASN A 13 29.23 7.89 3.74
C ASN A 13 28.00 7.38 2.96
N LEU A 14 28.21 6.76 1.80
CA LEU A 14 27.13 6.19 0.99
C LEU A 14 26.43 5.04 1.71
N LEU A 15 27.17 4.20 2.44
CA LEU A 15 26.63 3.11 3.23
C LEU A 15 25.77 3.64 4.39
N SER A 16 26.25 4.65 5.10
CA SER A 16 25.47 5.31 6.16
C SER A 16 24.18 5.93 5.64
N GLN A 17 24.22 6.59 4.47
CA GLN A 17 23.00 7.11 3.84
C GLN A 17 22.04 5.98 3.43
N THR A 18 22.56 4.88 2.88
CA THR A 18 21.75 3.73 2.46
C THR A 18 21.11 3.03 3.66
N GLU A 19 21.84 2.90 4.76
CA GLU A 19 21.32 2.41 6.04
C GLU A 19 20.17 3.28 6.53
N GLN A 20 20.37 4.61 6.60
CA GLN A 20 19.33 5.54 7.02
C GLN A 20 18.06 5.42 6.16
N ILE A 21 18.21 5.44 4.83
CA ILE A 21 17.07 5.30 3.91
C ILE A 21 16.37 3.96 4.07
N SER A 22 17.13 2.88 4.31
CA SER A 22 16.56 1.54 4.51
C SER A 22 15.77 1.48 5.83
N VAL A 23 16.27 2.06 6.91
CA VAL A 23 15.54 2.15 8.18
C VAL A 23 14.27 2.97 8.01
N GLU A 24 14.36 4.16 7.41
CA GLU A 24 13.21 5.03 7.18
C GLU A 24 12.15 4.38 6.27
N ALA A 25 12.58 3.64 5.24
CA ALA A 25 11.67 2.89 4.37
C ALA A 25 10.97 1.75 5.11
N ALA A 26 11.65 1.05 6.02
CA ALA A 26 11.05 0.01 6.84
C ALA A 26 10.01 0.60 7.80
N ASP A 27 10.37 1.67 8.51
CA ASP A 27 9.47 2.35 9.44
C ASP A 27 8.24 2.93 8.73
N THR A 28 8.44 3.65 7.63
CA THR A 28 7.34 4.23 6.83
C THR A 28 6.43 3.14 6.26
N SER A 29 6.99 1.99 5.88
CA SER A 29 6.20 0.85 5.40
C SER A 29 5.37 0.21 6.52
N ALA A 30 5.93 0.12 7.72
CA ALA A 30 5.21 -0.37 8.90
C ALA A 30 4.05 0.57 9.28
N ASP A 31 4.30 1.87 9.33
CA ASP A 31 3.27 2.90 9.58
C ASP A 31 2.18 2.86 8.50
N GLY A 32 2.59 2.74 7.23
CA GLY A 32 1.67 2.59 6.11
C GLY A 32 0.80 1.34 6.25
N LYS A 33 1.37 0.23 6.73
CA LYS A 33 0.65 -1.03 6.90
C LYS A 33 -0.39 -0.91 8.02
N GLU A 34 -0.05 -0.24 9.11
CA GLU A 34 -1.00 0.07 10.18
C GLU A 34 -2.14 0.96 9.67
N ALA A 35 -1.83 2.04 8.95
CA ALA A 35 -2.84 2.94 8.38
C ALA A 35 -3.79 2.21 7.39
N VAL A 36 -3.25 1.36 6.52
CA VAL A 36 -4.05 0.55 5.58
C VAL A 36 -4.91 -0.48 6.32
N SER A 37 -4.39 -1.11 7.37
CA SER A 37 -5.14 -2.04 8.23
C SER A 37 -6.31 -1.34 8.93
N HIS A 38 -6.08 -0.14 9.46
CA HIS A 38 -7.13 0.69 10.03
C HIS A 38 -8.20 1.05 9.00
N ALA A 39 -7.80 1.50 7.81
CA ALA A 39 -8.73 1.79 6.72
C ALA A 39 -9.56 0.56 6.33
N ALA A 40 -8.95 -0.62 6.24
CA ALA A 40 -9.66 -1.87 5.94
C ALA A 40 -10.73 -2.21 7.00
N ASN A 41 -10.43 -1.98 8.28
CA ASN A 41 -11.38 -2.20 9.37
C ASN A 41 -12.56 -1.21 9.33
N GLU A 42 -12.29 0.07 9.05
CA GLU A 42 -13.35 1.07 8.86
C GLU A 42 -14.24 0.72 7.67
N ILE A 43 -13.66 0.24 6.56
CA ILE A 43 -14.41 -0.22 5.38
C ILE A 43 -15.27 -1.45 5.72
N ARG A 44 -14.78 -2.40 6.53
CA ARG A 44 -15.59 -3.54 7.01
C ARG A 44 -16.77 -3.09 7.85
N SER A 45 -16.56 -2.14 8.77
CA SER A 45 -17.63 -1.53 9.57
C SER A 45 -18.67 -0.81 8.70
N LEU A 46 -18.21 -0.12 7.65
CA LEU A 46 -19.09 0.48 6.65
C LEU A 46 -19.92 -0.58 5.91
N ALA A 47 -19.34 -1.72 5.56
CA ALA A 47 -20.06 -2.84 4.94
C ALA A 47 -21.22 -3.34 5.82
N GLU A 48 -20.96 -3.51 7.12
CA GLU A 48 -21.99 -3.89 8.09
C GLU A 48 -23.09 -2.84 8.20
N THR A 49 -22.71 -1.56 8.21
CA THR A 49 -23.66 -0.44 8.25
C THR A 49 -24.56 -0.40 7.01
N VAL A 50 -23.99 -0.59 5.82
CA VAL A 50 -24.75 -0.70 4.56
C VAL A 50 -25.72 -1.89 4.61
N LYS A 51 -25.28 -3.04 5.11
CA LYS A 51 -26.14 -4.22 5.27
C LYS A 51 -27.32 -3.96 6.22
N MET A 52 -27.08 -3.29 7.34
CA MET A 52 -28.14 -2.88 8.26
C MET A 52 -29.12 -1.89 7.61
N ALA A 53 -28.61 -0.95 6.81
CA ALA A 53 -29.45 0.00 6.07
C ALA A 53 -30.36 -0.71 5.07
N VAL A 54 -29.84 -1.68 4.31
CA VAL A 54 -30.61 -2.54 3.40
C VAL A 54 -31.75 -3.25 4.14
N ASP A 55 -31.47 -3.86 5.29
CA ASP A 55 -32.49 -4.55 6.08
C ASP A 55 -33.58 -3.61 6.61
N ASN A 56 -33.21 -2.38 6.98
CA ASN A 56 -34.17 -1.36 7.41
C ASN A 56 -35.05 -0.87 6.26
N ILE A 57 -34.48 -0.68 5.06
CA ILE A 57 -35.25 -0.29 3.87
C ILE A 57 -36.23 -1.40 3.46
N ARG A 58 -35.82 -2.67 3.52
CA ARG A 58 -36.74 -3.80 3.29
C ARG A 58 -37.91 -3.84 4.29
N LYS A 59 -37.65 -3.51 5.56
CA LYS A 59 -38.72 -3.40 6.56
C LYS A 59 -39.66 -2.23 6.25
N LEU A 60 -39.13 -1.11 5.78
CA LEU A 60 -39.92 0.04 5.36
C LEU A 60 -40.80 -0.31 4.15
N GLU A 61 -40.24 -0.94 3.12
CA GLU A 61 -40.97 -1.42 1.94
C GLU A 61 -42.16 -2.31 2.35
N LYS A 62 -41.93 -3.29 3.24
CA LYS A 62 -42.99 -4.17 3.74
C LYS A 62 -44.09 -3.38 4.48
N ARG A 63 -43.71 -2.43 5.34
CA ARG A 63 -44.68 -1.58 6.06
C ARG A 63 -45.48 -0.70 5.10
N THR A 64 -44.85 -0.13 4.07
CA THR A 64 -45.52 0.66 3.04
C THR A 64 -46.55 -0.19 2.27
N GLN A 65 -46.22 -1.44 1.95
CA GLN A 65 -47.17 -2.39 1.34
C GLN A 65 -48.35 -2.73 2.27
N GLU A 66 -48.10 -2.97 3.56
CA GLU A 66 -49.15 -3.21 4.56
C GLU A 66 -50.10 -2.00 4.67
N ILE A 67 -49.55 -0.79 4.73
CA ILE A 67 -50.35 0.45 4.78
C ILE A 67 -51.15 0.62 3.48
N SER A 68 -50.55 0.35 2.32
CA SER A 68 -51.25 0.41 1.03
C SER A 68 -52.48 -0.51 0.99
N GLY A 69 -52.36 -1.74 1.54
CA GLY A 69 -53.49 -2.66 1.69
C GLY A 69 -54.60 -2.12 2.59
N ILE A 70 -54.24 -1.46 3.69
CA ILE A 70 -55.21 -0.81 4.59
C ILE A 70 -55.90 0.37 3.88
N THR A 71 -55.14 1.23 3.21
CA THR A 71 -55.67 2.39 2.47
C THR A 71 -56.64 1.96 1.38
N ASN A 72 -56.33 0.89 0.64
CA ASN A 72 -57.24 0.31 -0.36
C ASN A 72 -58.54 -0.22 0.27
N THR A 73 -58.45 -0.82 1.46
CA THR A 73 -59.64 -1.27 2.21
C THR A 73 -60.51 -0.08 2.64
N ILE A 74 -59.91 1.00 3.14
CA ILE A 74 -60.64 2.22 3.53
C ILE A 74 -61.29 2.88 2.31
N SER A 75 -60.59 2.92 1.17
CA SER A 75 -61.13 3.42 -0.09
C SER A 75 -62.39 2.64 -0.50
N GLY A 76 -62.34 1.30 -0.45
CA GLY A 76 -63.51 0.45 -0.70
C GLY A 76 -64.66 0.68 0.30
N ILE A 77 -64.37 0.89 1.59
CA ILE A 77 -65.39 1.22 2.61
C ILE A 77 -66.03 2.58 2.32
N SER A 78 -65.23 3.58 1.94
CA SER A 78 -65.72 4.91 1.54
C SER A 78 -66.65 4.80 0.33
N GLU A 79 -66.27 4.03 -0.69
CA GLU A 79 -67.08 3.85 -1.90
C GLU A 79 -68.41 3.13 -1.61
N GLN A 80 -68.38 2.10 -0.77
CA GLN A 80 -69.60 1.44 -0.28
C GLN A 80 -70.48 2.38 0.55
N THR A 81 -69.88 3.17 1.44
CA THR A 81 -70.60 4.15 2.28
C THR A 81 -71.25 5.22 1.41
N ASN A 82 -70.57 5.67 0.36
CA ASN A 82 -71.09 6.63 -0.61
C ASN A 82 -72.32 6.06 -1.35
N LEU A 83 -72.27 4.80 -1.77
CA LEU A 83 -73.41 4.11 -2.40
C LEU A 83 -74.59 3.89 -1.42
N LEU A 84 -74.30 3.53 -0.17
CA LEU A 84 -75.31 3.41 0.89
C LEU A 84 -76.00 4.74 1.18
N ALA A 85 -75.23 5.82 1.29
CA ALA A 85 -75.75 7.17 1.50
C ALA A 85 -76.60 7.64 0.31
N LEU A 86 -76.20 7.33 -0.92
CA LEU A 86 -76.99 7.61 -2.11
C LEU A 86 -78.35 6.90 -2.09
N ASN A 87 -78.37 5.60 -1.75
CA ASN A 87 -79.62 4.85 -1.63
C ASN A 87 -80.53 5.42 -0.53
N ALA A 88 -79.95 5.84 0.61
CA ALA A 88 -80.69 6.49 1.69
C ALA A 88 -81.28 7.84 1.28
N ALA A 89 -80.53 8.66 0.52
CA ALA A 89 -81.02 9.93 -0.01
C ALA A 89 -82.18 9.73 -0.99
N ILE A 90 -82.12 8.70 -1.85
CA ILE A 90 -83.21 8.33 -2.78
C ILE A 90 -84.47 7.94 -1.99
N GLU A 91 -84.35 7.10 -0.97
CA GLU A 91 -85.51 6.64 -0.20
C GLU A 91 -86.09 7.78 0.67
N ALA A 92 -85.23 8.66 1.20
CA ALA A 92 -85.66 9.87 1.91
C ALA A 92 -86.45 10.83 1.01
N ALA A 93 -86.03 11.02 -0.25
CA ALA A 93 -86.78 11.79 -1.24
C ALA A 93 -88.14 11.15 -1.56
N ARG A 94 -88.20 9.81 -1.60
CA ARG A 94 -89.42 9.04 -1.84
C ARG A 94 -90.45 9.16 -0.70
N ALA A 95 -89.98 9.31 0.54
CA ALA A 95 -90.83 9.55 1.71
C ALA A 95 -91.39 10.98 1.82
N GLY A 96 -91.01 11.89 0.91
CA GLY A 96 -91.53 13.26 0.85
C GLY A 96 -91.17 14.09 2.09
N GLU A 97 -92.14 14.83 2.64
CA GLU A 97 -91.94 15.70 3.81
C GLU A 97 -91.46 14.93 5.05
N SER A 98 -91.89 13.68 5.23
CA SER A 98 -91.45 12.84 6.37
C SER A 98 -90.00 12.40 6.28
N GLY A 99 -89.38 12.44 5.09
CA GLY A 99 -87.99 12.04 4.84
C GLY A 99 -86.97 13.18 4.91
N ARG A 100 -87.40 14.43 5.06
CA ARG A 100 -86.52 15.62 4.97
C ARG A 100 -85.32 15.57 5.91
N GLY A 101 -85.51 15.15 7.16
CA GLY A 101 -84.41 15.03 8.13
C GLY A 101 -83.41 13.94 7.75
N PHE A 102 -83.89 12.82 7.22
CA PHE A 102 -83.04 11.72 6.74
C PHE A 102 -82.25 12.10 5.48
N ALA A 103 -82.84 12.90 4.59
CA ALA A 103 -82.15 13.37 3.38
C ALA A 103 -80.90 14.19 3.72
N VAL A 104 -80.99 15.11 4.70
CA VAL A 104 -79.84 15.93 5.14
C VAL A 104 -78.72 15.05 5.71
N VAL A 105 -79.07 14.05 6.53
CA VAL A 105 -78.08 13.11 7.08
C VAL A 105 -77.43 12.28 5.97
N ALA A 106 -78.21 11.80 5.00
CA ALA A 106 -77.70 11.03 3.87
C ALA A 106 -76.71 11.84 3.02
N ASP A 107 -77.01 13.11 2.74
CA ASP A 107 -76.10 14.01 2.01
C ASP A 107 -74.79 14.28 2.79
N GLU A 108 -74.87 14.47 4.11
CA GLU A 108 -73.68 14.65 4.95
C GLU A 108 -72.80 13.38 4.97
N VAL A 109 -73.40 12.20 5.12
CA VAL A 109 -72.67 10.92 5.06
C VAL A 109 -72.03 10.74 3.68
N ARG A 110 -72.72 11.12 2.60
CA ARG A 110 -72.19 11.06 1.23
C ARG A 110 -70.97 11.98 1.05
N SER A 111 -71.07 13.20 1.55
CA SER A 111 -69.97 14.17 1.57
C SER A 111 -68.75 13.64 2.34
N LEU A 112 -68.99 13.07 3.53
CA LEU A 112 -67.94 12.48 4.37
C LEU A 112 -67.26 11.28 3.68
N ALA A 113 -68.06 10.43 3.01
CA ALA A 113 -67.55 9.32 2.23
C ALA A 113 -66.66 9.79 1.08
N SER A 114 -67.11 10.79 0.29
CA SER A 114 -66.30 11.38 -0.80
C SER A 114 -64.97 11.93 -0.30
N ARG A 115 -65.00 12.74 0.77
CA ARG A 115 -63.78 13.30 1.37
C ARG A 115 -62.82 12.22 1.91
N THR A 116 -63.37 11.12 2.43
CA THR A 116 -62.56 9.97 2.85
C THR A 116 -61.91 9.30 1.64
N GLY A 117 -62.64 9.15 0.53
CA GLY A 117 -62.11 8.60 -0.72
C GLY A 117 -60.95 9.44 -1.28
N GLU A 118 -61.13 10.76 -1.35
CA GLU A 118 -60.09 11.71 -1.75
C GLU A 118 -58.83 11.59 -0.87
N ALA A 119 -58.99 11.58 0.46
CA ALA A 119 -57.88 11.42 1.39
C ALA A 119 -57.16 10.07 1.21
N THR A 120 -57.89 8.97 0.96
CA THR A 120 -57.26 7.68 0.68
C THR A 120 -56.48 7.68 -0.63
N ALA A 121 -56.95 8.40 -1.65
CA ALA A 121 -56.23 8.52 -2.92
C ALA A 121 -54.92 9.30 -2.76
N GLU A 122 -54.93 10.40 -1.99
CA GLU A 122 -53.72 11.15 -1.65
C GLU A 122 -52.71 10.29 -0.87
N ILE A 123 -53.19 9.52 0.14
CA ILE A 123 -52.34 8.59 0.89
C ILE A 123 -51.73 7.53 -0.04
N SER A 124 -52.52 6.96 -0.96
CA SER A 124 -52.01 5.98 -1.93
C SER A 124 -50.93 6.58 -2.84
N SER A 125 -51.07 7.84 -3.28
CA SER A 125 -50.03 8.53 -4.04
C SER A 125 -48.73 8.66 -3.25
N MET A 126 -48.82 9.13 -2.00
CA MET A 126 -47.65 9.27 -1.13
C MET A 126 -46.96 7.92 -0.86
N LEU A 127 -47.71 6.83 -0.69
CA LEU A 127 -47.14 5.50 -0.50
C LEU A 127 -46.41 5.00 -1.75
N ASN A 128 -46.93 5.29 -2.94
CA ASN A 128 -46.25 4.94 -4.20
C ASN A 128 -44.93 5.71 -4.36
N GLU A 129 -44.89 6.98 -3.98
CA GLU A 129 -43.67 7.79 -3.99
C GLU A 129 -42.62 7.21 -3.02
N VAL A 130 -43.01 6.90 -1.77
CA VAL A 130 -42.13 6.25 -0.79
C VAL A 130 -41.62 4.90 -1.30
N GLN A 131 -42.46 4.11 -1.98
CA GLN A 131 -42.05 2.84 -2.54
C GLN A 131 -41.05 2.99 -3.70
N ALA A 132 -41.20 4.02 -4.53
CA ALA A 132 -40.25 4.34 -5.58
C ALA A 132 -38.89 4.78 -4.99
N GLU A 133 -38.90 5.70 -4.01
CA GLU A 133 -37.68 6.19 -3.34
C GLU A 133 -36.91 5.07 -2.62
N THR A 134 -37.64 4.18 -1.93
CA THR A 134 -37.03 3.03 -1.25
C THR A 134 -36.42 2.04 -2.24
N SER A 135 -37.07 1.82 -3.40
CA SER A 135 -36.53 0.96 -4.47
C SER A 135 -35.22 1.52 -5.05
N VAL A 136 -35.17 2.82 -5.34
CA VAL A 136 -33.94 3.48 -5.81
C VAL A 136 -32.83 3.38 -4.75
N THR A 137 -33.17 3.60 -3.48
CA THR A 137 -32.19 3.49 -2.38
C THR A 137 -31.64 2.07 -2.25
N MET A 138 -32.47 1.04 -2.44
CA MET A 138 -32.04 -0.36 -2.46
C MET A 138 -31.05 -0.65 -3.59
N GLU A 139 -31.28 -0.10 -4.78
CA GLU A 139 -30.38 -0.27 -5.92
C GLU A 139 -29.00 0.36 -5.65
N ILE A 140 -28.99 1.59 -5.11
CA ILE A 140 -27.75 2.28 -4.71
C ILE A 140 -26.98 1.46 -3.67
N MET A 141 -27.66 0.99 -2.63
CA MET A 141 -27.05 0.18 -1.57
C MET A 141 -26.51 -1.14 -2.12
N SER A 142 -27.27 -1.81 -3.00
CA SER A 142 -26.83 -3.06 -3.63
C SER A 142 -25.62 -2.87 -4.54
N SER A 143 -25.51 -1.73 -5.21
CA SER A 143 -24.34 -1.38 -6.03
C SER A 143 -23.10 -1.01 -5.20
N SER A 144 -23.30 -0.59 -3.95
CA SER A 144 -22.23 -0.19 -3.03
C SER A 144 -21.53 -1.39 -2.39
N ILE A 145 -22.22 -2.52 -2.19
CA ILE A 145 -21.65 -3.76 -1.62
C ILE A 145 -20.38 -4.22 -2.38
N PRO A 146 -20.41 -4.44 -3.70
CA PRO A 146 -19.20 -4.89 -4.42
C PRO A 146 -18.08 -3.84 -4.41
N GLN A 147 -18.41 -2.54 -4.31
CA GLN A 147 -17.39 -1.48 -4.19
C GLN A 147 -16.65 -1.57 -2.85
N VAL A 148 -17.39 -1.84 -1.77
CA VAL A 148 -16.82 -2.04 -0.44
C VAL A 148 -15.96 -3.30 -0.38
N GLU A 149 -16.41 -4.42 -0.98
CA GLU A 149 -15.61 -5.63 -1.10
C GLU A 149 -14.32 -5.41 -1.88
N GLY A 150 -14.39 -4.70 -3.02
CA GLY A 150 -13.21 -4.34 -3.80
C GLY A 150 -12.24 -3.40 -3.06
N ALA A 151 -12.77 -2.50 -2.21
CA ALA A 151 -11.93 -1.65 -1.37
C ALA A 151 -11.16 -2.46 -0.31
N ILE A 152 -11.80 -3.47 0.30
CA ILE A 152 -11.13 -4.39 1.24
C ILE A 152 -10.01 -5.16 0.53
N GLU A 153 -10.28 -5.71 -0.65
CA GLU A 153 -9.28 -6.44 -1.43
C GLU A 153 -8.08 -5.55 -1.79
N LEU A 154 -8.34 -4.30 -2.18
CA LEU A 154 -7.29 -3.33 -2.50
C LEU A 154 -6.46 -2.95 -1.26
N SER A 155 -7.10 -2.81 -0.09
CA SER A 155 -6.40 -2.59 1.18
C SER A 155 -5.51 -3.79 1.54
N ASP A 156 -6.01 -5.02 1.42
CA ASP A 156 -5.21 -6.23 1.68
C ASP A 156 -4.01 -6.33 0.73
N LYS A 157 -4.21 -6.03 -0.56
CA LYS A 157 -3.13 -5.98 -1.55
C LYS A 157 -2.09 -4.90 -1.20
N SER A 158 -2.54 -3.73 -0.76
CA SER A 158 -1.66 -2.62 -0.37
C SER A 158 -0.83 -2.98 0.89
N SER A 159 -1.46 -3.64 1.87
CA SER A 159 -0.79 -4.17 3.07
C SER A 159 0.32 -5.16 2.70
N ASN A 160 0.06 -6.08 1.75
CA ASN A 160 1.07 -7.02 1.26
C ASN A 160 2.22 -6.31 0.54
N LEU A 161 1.94 -5.28 -0.27
CA LEU A 161 3.00 -4.51 -0.94
C LEU A 161 3.89 -3.77 0.07
N LEU A 162 3.30 -3.19 1.13
CA LEU A 162 4.05 -2.54 2.20
C LEU A 162 4.92 -3.53 2.97
N GLN A 163 4.42 -4.74 3.23
CA GLN A 163 5.25 -5.80 3.81
C GLN A 163 6.44 -6.16 2.91
N ILE A 164 6.24 -6.24 1.60
CA ILE A 164 7.35 -6.50 0.65
C ILE A 164 8.39 -5.38 0.71
N ILE A 165 7.97 -4.11 0.81
CA ILE A 165 8.88 -2.98 0.94
C ILE A 165 9.67 -3.07 2.26
N GLU A 166 8.99 -3.39 3.37
CA GLU A 166 9.64 -3.59 4.67
C GLU A 166 10.71 -4.70 4.62
N GLU A 167 10.40 -5.83 3.97
CA GLU A 167 11.34 -6.94 3.78
C GLU A 167 12.53 -6.55 2.90
N GLN A 168 12.29 -5.81 1.80
CA GLN A 168 13.35 -5.31 0.92
C GLN A 168 14.25 -4.29 1.63
N ALA A 169 13.68 -3.43 2.46
CA ALA A 169 14.43 -2.48 3.27
C ALA A 169 15.34 -3.19 4.28
N LYS A 170 14.85 -4.24 4.95
CA LYS A 170 15.68 -5.08 5.84
C LYS A 170 16.80 -5.80 5.08
N GLN A 171 16.51 -6.29 3.87
CA GLN A 171 17.53 -6.91 3.02
C GLN A 171 18.60 -5.90 2.58
N SER A 172 18.20 -4.66 2.26
CA SER A 172 19.12 -3.57 1.95
C SER A 172 20.06 -3.27 3.12
N LEU A 173 19.54 -3.26 4.35
CA LEU A 173 20.35 -3.09 5.56
C LEU A 173 21.36 -4.23 5.76
N ASP A 174 20.96 -5.49 5.51
CA ASP A 174 21.90 -6.62 5.56
C ASP A 174 23.01 -6.47 4.52
N ASN A 175 22.66 -6.08 3.29
CA ASN A 175 23.64 -5.82 2.25
C ASN A 175 24.62 -4.70 2.64
N VAL A 176 24.14 -3.62 3.26
CA VAL A 176 25.00 -2.55 3.79
C VAL A 176 26.01 -3.11 4.79
N ASN A 177 25.57 -3.92 5.74
CA ASN A 177 26.46 -4.56 6.73
C ASN A 177 27.51 -5.46 6.08
N GLN A 178 27.12 -6.22 5.05
CA GLN A 178 28.05 -7.05 4.29
C GLN A 178 29.10 -6.21 3.56
N VAL A 179 28.70 -5.09 2.95
CA VAL A 179 29.64 -4.18 2.27
C VAL A 179 30.59 -3.53 3.27
N VAL A 180 30.12 -3.06 4.42
CA VAL A 180 30.98 -2.51 5.49
C VAL A 180 32.05 -3.54 5.90
N SER A 181 31.65 -4.80 6.09
CA SER A 181 32.58 -5.88 6.44
C SER A 181 33.62 -6.13 5.33
N ALA A 182 33.17 -6.20 4.08
CA ALA A 182 34.04 -6.39 2.92
C ALA A 182 35.02 -5.23 2.72
N SER A 183 34.56 -3.98 2.83
CA SER A 183 35.39 -2.77 2.74
C SER A 183 36.44 -2.73 3.84
N THR A 184 36.07 -3.09 5.08
CA THR A 184 37.03 -3.18 6.20
C THR A 184 38.14 -4.19 5.89
N LYS A 185 37.78 -5.37 5.36
CA LYS A 185 38.75 -6.40 4.97
C LYS A 185 39.63 -5.94 3.80
N GLN A 186 39.07 -5.21 2.85
CA GLN A 186 39.81 -4.66 1.72
C GLN A 186 40.86 -3.63 2.18
N ILE A 187 40.49 -2.73 3.11
CA ILE A 187 41.44 -1.76 3.70
C ILE A 187 42.60 -2.48 4.40
N SER A 188 42.30 -3.52 5.19
CA SER A 188 43.33 -4.33 5.85
C SER A 188 44.27 -4.99 4.84
N THR A 189 43.73 -5.54 3.75
CA THR A 189 44.52 -6.17 2.68
C THR A 189 45.40 -5.14 1.95
N LEU A 190 44.88 -3.95 1.69
CA LEU A 190 45.63 -2.86 1.05
C LEU A 190 46.78 -2.36 1.93
N ASN A 191 46.59 -2.29 3.26
CA ASN A 191 47.67 -1.95 4.18
C ASN A 191 48.77 -3.02 4.15
N ALA A 192 48.41 -4.31 4.18
CA ALA A 192 49.39 -5.39 4.07
C ALA A 192 50.14 -5.39 2.72
N LEU A 193 49.45 -5.07 1.63
CA LEU A 193 50.08 -4.91 0.31
C LEU A 193 51.08 -3.75 0.30
N ASN A 194 50.73 -2.63 0.93
CA ASN A 194 51.61 -1.48 1.04
C ASN A 194 52.87 -1.81 1.84
N ASP A 195 52.74 -2.56 2.94
CA ASP A 195 53.88 -3.03 3.72
C ASP A 195 54.79 -3.96 2.90
N GLY A 196 54.19 -4.91 2.16
CA GLY A 196 54.94 -5.78 1.24
C GLY A 196 55.63 -5.01 0.11
N LEU A 197 55.02 -3.95 -0.43
CA LEU A 197 55.65 -3.10 -1.44
C LEU A 197 56.87 -2.36 -0.87
N ASN A 198 56.78 -1.86 0.36
CA ASN A 198 57.92 -1.23 1.03
C ASN A 198 59.07 -2.22 1.25
N GLU A 199 58.77 -3.46 1.60
CA GLU A 199 59.77 -4.54 1.72
C GLU A 199 60.44 -4.86 0.37
N VAL A 200 59.66 -4.92 -0.72
CA VAL A 200 60.19 -5.12 -2.08
C VAL A 200 61.12 -3.96 -2.48
N ILE A 201 60.73 -2.71 -2.19
CA ILE A 201 61.58 -1.53 -2.46
C ILE A 201 62.89 -1.62 -1.68
N ALA A 202 62.83 -1.96 -0.39
CA ALA A 202 64.01 -2.13 0.46
C ALA A 202 64.94 -3.22 -0.08
N THR A 203 64.37 -4.37 -0.46
CA THR A 203 65.11 -5.50 -1.06
C THR A 203 65.75 -5.12 -2.40
N ALA A 204 65.01 -4.43 -3.26
CA ALA A 204 65.52 -3.97 -4.56
C ALA A 204 66.71 -3.00 -4.39
N THR A 205 66.63 -2.11 -3.39
CA THR A 205 67.71 -1.18 -3.06
C THR A 205 68.96 -1.92 -2.58
N ALA A 206 68.80 -2.83 -1.60
CA ALA A 206 69.90 -3.64 -1.08
C ALA A 206 70.56 -4.52 -2.16
N MET A 207 69.76 -5.04 -3.10
CA MET A 207 70.25 -5.80 -4.26
C MET A 207 71.04 -4.92 -5.23
N GLY A 208 70.62 -3.67 -5.44
CA GLY A 208 71.38 -2.69 -6.21
C GLY A 208 72.76 -2.41 -5.60
N ASP A 209 72.80 -2.14 -4.29
CA ASP A 209 74.05 -1.91 -3.55
C ASP A 209 74.98 -3.13 -3.60
N SER A 210 74.43 -4.33 -3.42
CA SER A 210 75.18 -5.59 -3.50
C SER A 210 75.75 -5.81 -4.91
N SER A 211 74.98 -5.50 -5.95
CA SER A 211 75.42 -5.62 -7.35
C SER A 211 76.58 -4.68 -7.66
N MET A 212 76.54 -3.46 -7.12
CA MET A 212 77.63 -2.49 -7.25
C MET A 212 78.91 -3.00 -6.55
N SER A 213 78.78 -3.52 -5.32
CA SER A 213 79.91 -4.11 -4.59
C SER A 213 80.52 -5.31 -5.32
N LEU A 214 79.69 -6.22 -5.86
CA LEU A 214 80.15 -7.35 -6.67
C LEU A 214 80.86 -6.89 -7.94
N TYR A 215 80.38 -5.83 -8.59
CA TYR A 215 81.03 -5.26 -9.76
C TYR A 215 82.44 -4.73 -9.44
N GLU A 216 82.60 -4.02 -8.32
CA GLU A 216 83.90 -3.55 -7.83
C GLU A 216 84.85 -4.70 -7.48
N GLN A 217 84.35 -5.74 -6.80
CA GLN A 217 85.13 -6.94 -6.50
C GLN A 217 85.58 -7.67 -7.78
N ASN A 218 84.68 -7.85 -8.75
CA ASN A 218 85.02 -8.48 -10.03
C ASN A 218 86.08 -7.67 -10.80
N GLN A 219 86.00 -6.35 -10.80
CA GLN A 219 87.05 -5.47 -11.36
C GLN A 219 88.40 -5.70 -10.68
N LEU A 220 88.42 -5.81 -9.35
CA LEU A 220 89.65 -6.05 -8.59
C LEU A 220 90.23 -7.44 -8.87
N VAL A 221 89.39 -8.48 -8.88
CA VAL A 221 89.79 -9.86 -9.23
C VAL A 221 90.33 -9.92 -10.66
N ALA A 222 89.69 -9.26 -11.62
CA ALA A 222 90.18 -9.18 -13.00
C ALA A 222 91.56 -8.52 -13.09
N LYS A 223 91.81 -7.45 -12.31
CA LYS A 223 93.14 -6.82 -12.21
C LYS A 223 94.19 -7.77 -11.62
N ILE A 224 93.85 -8.48 -10.54
CA ILE A 224 94.76 -9.47 -9.91
C ILE A 224 95.11 -10.58 -10.90
N LEU A 225 94.10 -11.18 -11.56
CA LEU A 225 94.30 -12.22 -12.55
C LEU A 225 95.18 -11.75 -13.72
N SER A 226 94.97 -10.51 -14.20
CA SER A 226 95.81 -9.90 -15.24
C SER A 226 97.26 -9.74 -14.78
N SER A 227 97.49 -9.32 -13.54
CA SER A 227 98.83 -9.20 -12.95
C SER A 227 99.50 -10.57 -12.82
N LEU A 228 98.80 -11.57 -12.29
CA LEU A 228 99.30 -12.92 -12.11
C LEU A 228 99.63 -13.58 -13.44
N ALA A 229 98.80 -13.37 -14.47
CA ALA A 229 99.07 -13.85 -15.82
C ALA A 229 100.34 -13.20 -16.43
N LYS A 230 100.57 -11.90 -16.18
CA LYS A 230 101.82 -11.23 -16.59
C LYS A 230 103.04 -11.81 -15.88
N GLU A 231 102.93 -12.05 -14.58
CA GLU A 231 104.01 -12.62 -13.76
C GLU A 231 104.34 -14.06 -14.18
N LEU A 232 103.33 -14.90 -14.38
CA LEU A 232 103.48 -16.24 -14.95
C LEU A 232 104.17 -16.20 -16.31
N LYS A 233 103.76 -15.28 -17.20
CA LYS A 233 104.40 -15.12 -18.51
C LYS A 233 105.88 -14.74 -18.38
N GLN A 234 106.21 -13.81 -17.49
CA GLN A 234 107.60 -13.43 -17.21
C GLN A 234 108.43 -14.62 -16.71
N HIS A 235 107.86 -15.44 -15.82
CA HIS A 235 108.51 -16.67 -15.37
C HIS A 235 108.70 -17.69 -16.50
N THR A 236 107.70 -17.92 -17.35
CA THR A 236 107.85 -18.85 -18.48
C THR A 236 108.86 -18.36 -19.51
N ASP A 237 108.90 -17.04 -19.79
CA ASP A 237 109.87 -16.42 -20.70
C ASP A 237 111.31 -16.55 -20.14
N TYR A 238 111.48 -16.48 -18.82
CA TYR A 238 112.78 -16.72 -18.16
C TYR A 238 113.28 -18.16 -18.37
N PHE A 239 112.38 -19.16 -18.34
CA PHE A 239 112.75 -20.57 -18.54
C PHE A 239 112.89 -20.99 -20.01
N THR A 240 112.30 -20.27 -20.97
CA THR A 240 112.50 -20.52 -22.41
C THR A 240 113.73 -19.83 -23.00
N THR A 241 114.38 -18.93 -22.24
CA THR A 241 115.60 -18.21 -22.65
C THR A 241 116.88 -18.80 -22.04
N GLN A 242 116.79 -19.94 -21.33
CA GLN A 242 117.94 -20.78 -20.95
C GLN A 242 118.07 -21.99 -21.87
#